data_AF-A0A0U3ML17-F1
#
_entry.id   AF-A0A0U3ML17-F1
#
_cell.length_a   1.000
_cell.length_b   1.000
_cell.length_c   1.000
_cell.angle_alpha   90.00
_cell.angle_beta   90.00
_cell.angle_gamma   90.00
#
_symmetry.space_group_name_H-M   'P 1'
#
loop_
_entity.id
_entity.type
_entity.pdbx_description
1 polymer ?
#
loop_
_entity_poly.entity_id
_entity_poly.type
_entity_poly.pdbx_seq_one_letter_code
_entity_poly.pdbx_strand_id
1 'polypeptide(L)'
;MKPVHFSIFLAATILIGLSAHQLLATQPEVVAHAAAPVTSKLPFPAGPMPASAPIRRAERPVPDEPLPTSFNSAKDLWKFAQGALQSNSEAQVHEGYMAAKECFGLSAIWSEYSNFASGSPSPRVSGVLTPERQVAIQALAEKCGGFLLAGKAKTLELVRALDHRQKQLGGSLSAAEKSIDIPASAPAAVTRLLLSGSPSAVEAGLAGLPEIWAQAHKIAPSDPRVEQMSMASLLAACNLGKDCGAGSYSAQLLCAMQGDCSGGLWHHWSDSMAPDQIQGINQLREAIESAVKAGDLSQIGIVAPRGTGS
;
A
#
# COMPACT_ATOMS: atom_id res chain seq x y z
N MET A 1 20.63 19.98 -27.33
CA MET A 1 20.38 19.57 -25.93
C MET A 1 18.87 19.54 -25.71
N LYS A 2 18.27 18.35 -25.64
CA LYS A 2 16.82 18.18 -25.47
C LYS A 2 16.49 17.99 -23.98
N PRO A 3 15.41 18.59 -23.45
CA PRO A 3 15.03 18.40 -22.05
C PRO A 3 14.43 17.01 -21.85
N VAL A 4 14.90 16.31 -20.83
CA VAL A 4 14.34 15.03 -20.38
C VAL A 4 13.15 15.35 -19.47
N HIS A 5 11.94 15.05 -19.94
CA HIS A 5 10.73 15.09 -19.12
C HIS A 5 10.76 13.92 -18.12
N PHE A 6 11.02 14.25 -16.85
CA PHE A 6 10.82 13.34 -15.72
C PHE A 6 9.31 13.29 -15.41
N SER A 7 8.61 12.30 -15.98
CA SER A 7 7.21 12.03 -15.65
C SER A 7 7.09 11.57 -14.20
N ILE A 8 6.29 12.31 -13.44
CA ILE A 8 5.88 12.00 -12.07
C ILE A 8 4.88 10.84 -12.14
N PHE A 9 5.39 9.61 -12.13
CA PHE A 9 4.63 8.39 -11.86
C PHE A 9 4.78 8.05 -10.37
N LEU A 10 4.07 8.78 -9.51
CA LEU A 10 4.05 8.53 -8.07
C LEU A 10 2.64 8.87 -7.55
N ALA A 11 1.79 7.84 -7.45
CA ALA A 11 0.49 7.74 -6.73
C ALA A 11 -0.53 6.84 -7.46
N ALA A 12 -0.32 6.51 -8.74
CA ALA A 12 -1.35 5.86 -9.55
C ALA A 12 -1.32 4.32 -9.56
N THR A 13 -0.23 3.67 -9.12
CA THR A 13 -0.09 2.22 -9.30
C THR A 13 -0.95 1.38 -8.34
N ILE A 14 -1.50 1.97 -7.27
CA ILE A 14 -2.45 1.29 -6.35
C ILE A 14 -3.92 1.64 -6.70
N LEU A 15 -4.17 2.57 -7.64
CA LEU A 15 -5.51 3.12 -7.93
C LEU A 15 -6.06 2.84 -9.34
N ILE A 16 -5.29 2.23 -10.25
CA ILE A 16 -5.75 1.98 -11.63
C ILE A 16 -6.52 0.65 -11.78
N GLY A 17 -6.52 -0.24 -10.78
CA GLY A 17 -7.28 -1.50 -10.85
C GLY A 17 -8.78 -1.42 -10.53
N LEU A 18 -9.25 -0.35 -9.87
CA LEU A 18 -10.61 -0.28 -9.30
C LEU A 18 -11.57 0.68 -10.02
N SER A 19 -11.18 1.26 -11.17
CA SER A 19 -11.95 2.32 -11.84
C SER A 19 -12.69 1.91 -13.13
N ALA A 20 -12.91 0.61 -13.39
CA ALA A 20 -13.51 0.17 -14.66
C ALA A 20 -14.97 -0.32 -14.62
N HIS A 21 -15.67 -0.37 -13.48
CA HIS A 21 -17.05 -0.90 -13.45
C HIS A 21 -17.99 -0.13 -12.50
N GLN A 22 -18.30 1.14 -12.77
CA GLN A 22 -19.60 1.73 -12.40
C GLN A 22 -19.98 2.86 -13.37
N LEU A 23 -20.59 2.50 -14.49
CA LEU A 23 -21.39 3.41 -15.30
C LEU A 23 -22.56 2.63 -15.90
N LEU A 24 -23.76 3.20 -15.74
CA LEU A 24 -25.08 2.78 -16.24
C LEU A 24 -25.89 1.75 -15.44
N ALA A 25 -26.59 2.25 -14.42
CA ALA A 25 -28.00 1.91 -14.23
C ALA A 25 -28.78 3.20 -13.94
N THR A 26 -29.47 3.71 -14.96
CA THR A 26 -30.56 4.67 -14.80
C THR A 26 -31.64 4.04 -13.92
N GLN A 27 -31.99 4.67 -12.80
CA GLN A 27 -33.22 4.35 -12.06
C GLN A 27 -34.20 5.52 -12.09
N PRO A 28 -35.51 5.24 -12.18
CA PRO A 28 -36.56 6.24 -12.30
C PRO A 28 -36.91 6.86 -10.94
N GLU A 29 -37.51 8.06 -11.00
CA GLU A 29 -38.13 8.76 -9.88
C GLU A 29 -39.03 7.85 -9.04
N VAL A 30 -38.77 7.78 -7.73
CA VAL A 30 -39.77 7.35 -6.75
C VAL A 30 -39.83 8.36 -5.61
N VAL A 31 -40.92 9.13 -5.68
CA VAL A 31 -41.71 9.84 -4.68
C VAL A 31 -41.21 9.87 -3.23
N ALA A 32 -41.18 11.09 -2.71
CA ALA A 32 -40.87 11.50 -1.34
C ALA A 32 -41.71 10.81 -0.25
N HIS A 33 -41.03 10.40 0.83
CA HIS A 33 -41.60 10.30 2.16
C HIS A 33 -40.77 11.11 3.16
N ALA A 34 -41.44 12.07 3.79
CA ALA A 34 -40.89 12.94 4.81
C ALA A 34 -40.60 12.16 6.10
N ALA A 35 -39.37 12.27 6.60
CA ALA A 35 -39.00 11.87 7.95
C ALA A 35 -38.67 13.12 8.77
N ALA A 36 -39.25 13.21 9.97
CA ALA A 36 -39.16 14.33 10.90
C ALA A 36 -37.72 14.55 11.45
N PRO A 37 -37.36 15.78 11.84
CA PRO A 37 -36.03 16.08 12.35
C PRO A 37 -35.87 15.60 13.81
N VAL A 38 -34.92 14.69 14.04
CA VAL A 38 -34.42 14.35 15.38
C VAL A 38 -33.31 15.33 15.74
N THR A 39 -33.63 16.31 16.58
CA THR A 39 -32.68 17.25 17.17
C THR A 39 -31.99 16.62 18.37
N SER A 40 -30.90 15.87 18.14
CA SER A 40 -29.98 15.49 19.20
C SER A 40 -28.90 16.56 19.37
N LYS A 41 -29.08 17.44 20.36
CA LYS A 41 -28.03 18.35 20.84
C LYS A 41 -27.14 17.58 21.82
N LEU A 42 -25.94 17.19 21.38
CA LEU A 42 -24.84 16.85 22.28
C LEU A 42 -24.00 18.10 22.57
N PRO A 43 -23.65 18.39 23.83
CA PRO A 43 -22.83 19.55 24.17
C PRO A 43 -21.35 19.24 23.91
N PHE A 44 -20.76 19.87 22.90
CA PHE A 44 -19.30 19.98 22.80
C PHE A 44 -18.83 21.23 23.56
N PRO A 45 -17.82 21.13 24.43
CA PRO A 45 -17.23 22.31 25.06
C PRO A 45 -16.45 23.11 24.02
N ALA A 46 -16.93 24.32 23.72
CA ALA A 46 -16.17 25.34 23.01
C ALA A 46 -15.08 25.89 23.94
N GLY A 47 -13.94 25.19 24.00
CA GLY A 47 -12.71 25.67 24.63
C GLY A 47 -11.66 26.00 23.56
N PRO A 48 -10.82 27.03 23.76
CA PRO A 48 -9.68 27.27 22.89
C PRO A 48 -8.73 26.06 22.93
N MET A 49 -8.30 25.58 21.76
CA MET A 49 -7.28 24.53 21.67
C MET A 49 -6.02 24.96 22.44
N PRO A 50 -5.43 24.11 23.29
CA PRO A 50 -4.17 24.43 23.94
C PRO A 50 -3.07 24.55 22.87
N ALA A 51 -2.29 25.63 22.95
CA ALA A 51 -1.10 25.81 22.14
C ALA A 51 -0.17 24.61 22.32
N SER A 52 0.18 23.96 21.21
CA SER A 52 1.07 22.80 21.16
C SER A 52 2.37 23.11 21.90
N ALA A 53 2.59 22.47 23.05
CA ALA A 53 3.87 22.55 23.74
C ALA A 53 4.98 21.97 22.82
N PRO A 54 6.18 22.57 22.80
CA PRO A 54 7.30 22.03 22.04
C PRO A 54 7.65 20.63 22.55
N ILE A 55 7.54 19.63 21.68
CA ILE A 55 7.94 18.25 21.95
C ILE A 55 9.47 18.24 22.17
N ARG A 56 9.91 18.36 23.43
CA ARG A 56 11.29 18.05 23.81
C ARG A 56 11.41 16.53 23.93
N ARG A 57 11.90 15.90 22.86
CA ARG A 57 12.27 14.48 22.84
C ARG A 57 13.52 14.31 23.70
N ALA A 58 13.36 13.78 24.91
CA ALA A 58 14.48 13.24 25.67
C ALA A 58 14.92 11.94 24.96
N GLU A 59 15.94 12.03 24.10
CA GLU A 59 16.58 10.86 23.51
C GLU A 59 17.36 10.12 24.59
N ARG A 60 16.71 9.14 25.24
CA ARG A 60 17.47 7.99 25.75
C ARG A 60 17.71 7.05 24.59
N PRO A 61 18.94 6.52 24.41
CA PRO A 61 19.17 5.44 23.46
C PRO A 61 18.38 4.23 23.98
N VAL A 62 17.31 3.90 23.27
CA VAL A 62 16.59 2.64 23.45
C VAL A 62 17.54 1.53 22.97
N PRO A 63 17.63 0.37 23.66
CA PRO A 63 18.42 -0.76 23.18
C PRO A 63 18.03 -1.08 21.74
N ASP A 64 18.95 -1.62 20.94
CA ASP A 64 18.76 -2.02 19.54
C ASP A 64 17.58 -2.99 19.38
N GLU A 65 16.37 -2.45 19.34
CA GLU A 65 15.16 -3.18 19.01
C GLU A 65 15.35 -3.64 17.56
N PRO A 66 15.18 -4.94 17.25
CA PRO A 66 15.36 -5.43 15.89
C PRO A 66 14.48 -4.60 14.95
N LEU A 67 15.10 -4.09 13.88
CA LEU A 67 14.38 -3.30 12.87
C LEU A 67 13.16 -4.12 12.40
N PRO A 68 11.98 -3.49 12.30
CA PRO A 68 10.80 -4.13 11.74
C PRO A 68 11.13 -4.79 10.39
N THR A 69 10.57 -5.96 10.12
CA THR A 69 10.83 -6.67 8.86
C THR A 69 10.04 -6.11 7.68
N SER A 70 9.05 -5.25 7.94
CA SER A 70 8.26 -4.55 6.93
C SER A 70 8.16 -3.07 7.30
N PHE A 71 8.15 -2.20 6.29
CA PHE A 71 7.91 -0.78 6.56
C PHE A 71 6.49 -0.54 7.12
N ASN A 72 5.47 -1.31 6.69
CA ASN A 72 4.09 -1.05 7.10
C ASN A 72 3.89 -1.09 8.63
N SER A 73 4.65 -1.94 9.34
CA SER A 73 4.60 -2.10 10.79
C SER A 73 5.53 -1.15 11.56
N ALA A 74 6.44 -0.45 10.89
CA ALA A 74 7.35 0.47 11.55
C ALA A 74 6.61 1.69 12.14
N LYS A 75 7.03 2.10 13.34
CA LYS A 75 6.51 3.29 14.04
C LYS A 75 7.14 4.59 13.54
N ASP A 76 8.41 4.53 13.13
CA ASP A 76 9.19 5.67 12.62
C ASP A 76 9.87 5.24 11.32
N LEU A 77 9.23 5.59 10.19
CA LEU A 77 9.69 5.17 8.86
C LEU A 77 10.99 5.84 8.46
N TRP A 78 11.29 7.01 9.01
CA TRP A 78 12.54 7.72 8.73
C TRP A 78 13.71 6.96 9.32
N LYS A 79 13.64 6.61 10.62
CA LYS A 79 14.67 5.79 11.27
C LYS A 79 14.83 4.44 10.61
N PHE A 80 13.72 3.81 10.23
CA PHE A 80 13.73 2.55 9.50
C PHE A 80 14.50 2.66 8.17
N ALA A 81 14.16 3.66 7.34
CA ALA A 81 14.82 3.89 6.05
C ALA A 81 16.31 4.25 6.20
N GLN A 82 16.68 5.01 7.25
CA GLN A 82 18.08 5.30 7.55
C GLN A 82 18.85 4.04 7.98
N GLY A 83 18.27 3.19 8.82
CA GLY A 83 18.86 1.92 9.23
C GLY A 83 19.06 0.98 8.04
N ALA A 84 18.10 0.96 7.11
CA ALA A 84 18.16 0.15 5.90
C ALA A 84 19.38 0.46 5.01
N LEU A 85 19.88 1.71 4.97
CA LEU A 85 21.09 2.06 4.21
C LEU A 85 22.33 1.25 4.62
N GLN A 86 22.40 0.87 5.90
CA GLN A 86 23.52 0.11 6.45
C GLN A 86 23.31 -1.40 6.33
N SER A 87 22.15 -1.84 5.86
CA SER A 87 21.87 -3.26 5.70
C SER A 87 22.62 -3.87 4.51
N ASN A 88 22.99 -5.13 4.66
CA ASN A 88 23.50 -5.98 3.59
C ASN A 88 22.40 -6.87 2.98
N SER A 89 21.18 -6.81 3.51
CA SER A 89 20.03 -7.54 2.97
C SER A 89 19.36 -6.70 1.89
N GLU A 90 19.30 -7.22 0.66
CA GLU A 90 18.58 -6.57 -0.44
C GLU A 90 17.11 -6.30 -0.07
N ALA A 91 16.47 -7.26 0.61
CA ALA A 91 15.10 -7.14 1.08
C ALA A 91 14.92 -5.96 2.06
N GLN A 92 15.81 -5.81 3.06
CA GLN A 92 15.71 -4.69 4.01
C GLN A 92 15.98 -3.34 3.35
N VAL A 93 16.96 -3.25 2.45
CA VAL A 93 17.20 -2.01 1.68
C VAL A 93 15.98 -1.68 0.83
N HIS A 94 15.33 -2.70 0.26
CA HIS A 94 14.10 -2.55 -0.51
C HIS A 94 12.92 -2.03 0.33
N GLU A 95 12.68 -2.59 1.51
CA GLU A 95 11.68 -2.05 2.43
C GLU A 95 11.98 -0.59 2.81
N GLY A 96 13.24 -0.25 3.08
CA GLY A 96 13.66 1.12 3.37
C GLY A 96 13.41 2.08 2.21
N TYR A 97 13.68 1.64 0.98
CA TYR A 97 13.36 2.39 -0.23
C TYR A 97 11.86 2.64 -0.37
N MET A 98 11.03 1.62 -0.14
CA MET A 98 9.57 1.75 -0.18
C MET A 98 9.05 2.71 0.89
N ALA A 99 9.53 2.60 2.13
CA ALA A 99 9.23 3.55 3.20
C ALA A 99 9.51 5.01 2.78
N ALA A 100 10.69 5.24 2.21
CA ALA A 100 11.11 6.58 1.77
C ALA A 100 10.28 7.10 0.60
N LYS A 101 9.96 6.24 -0.39
CA LYS A 101 9.13 6.60 -1.54
C LYS A 101 7.70 6.96 -1.11
N GLU A 102 7.10 6.16 -0.25
CA GLU A 102 5.74 6.37 0.26
C GLU A 102 5.64 7.66 1.10
N CYS A 103 6.53 7.85 2.08
CA CYS A 103 6.54 9.06 2.89
C CYS A 103 6.93 10.32 2.09
N PHE A 104 7.74 10.18 1.03
CA PHE A 104 7.99 11.29 0.09
C PHE A 104 6.71 11.68 -0.65
N GLY A 105 5.93 10.70 -1.13
CA GLY A 105 4.61 10.92 -1.72
C GLY A 105 3.68 11.65 -0.76
N LEU A 106 3.56 11.17 0.48
CA LEU A 106 2.76 11.81 1.53
C LEU A 106 3.22 13.25 1.79
N SER A 107 4.54 13.50 1.88
CA SER A 107 5.09 14.84 2.13
C SER A 107 4.70 15.85 1.05
N ALA A 108 4.53 15.41 -0.20
CA ALA A 108 4.13 16.27 -1.31
C ALA A 108 2.67 16.74 -1.23
N ILE A 109 1.83 16.02 -0.47
CA ILE A 109 0.41 16.31 -0.29
C ILE A 109 0.06 16.57 1.18
N TRP A 110 1.05 16.69 2.07
CA TRP A 110 0.82 16.81 3.51
C TRP A 110 -0.01 18.04 3.88
N SER A 111 0.21 19.16 3.18
CA SER A 111 -0.56 20.40 3.39
C SER A 111 -2.06 20.18 3.20
N GLU A 112 -2.45 19.30 2.27
CA GLU A 112 -3.85 18.97 2.01
C GLU A 112 -4.49 18.24 3.20
N TYR A 113 -3.78 17.24 3.75
CA TYR A 113 -4.23 16.53 4.94
C TYR A 113 -4.27 17.43 6.17
N SER A 114 -3.27 18.28 6.37
CA SER A 114 -3.26 19.20 7.52
C SER A 114 -4.36 20.24 7.44
N ASN A 115 -4.69 20.72 6.23
CA ASN A 115 -5.80 21.64 6.00
C ASN A 115 -7.13 20.93 6.28
N PHE A 116 -7.33 19.73 5.72
CA PHE A 116 -8.53 18.95 5.97
C PHE A 116 -8.72 18.64 7.47
N ALA A 117 -7.66 18.23 8.17
CA ALA A 117 -7.69 17.95 9.60
C ALA A 117 -7.96 19.18 10.47
N SER A 118 -7.73 20.39 9.96
CA SER A 118 -8.08 21.66 10.63
C SER A 118 -9.49 22.16 10.27
N GLY A 119 -10.26 21.40 9.50
CA GLY A 119 -11.59 21.79 9.02
C GLY A 119 -11.57 22.75 7.83
N SER A 120 -10.40 22.98 7.24
CA SER A 120 -10.27 23.80 6.04
C SER A 120 -10.55 22.97 4.78
N PRO A 121 -11.15 23.55 3.72
CA PRO A 121 -11.34 22.86 2.45
C PRO A 121 -10.02 22.34 1.88
N SER A 122 -10.00 21.10 1.37
CA SER A 122 -8.89 20.53 0.62
C SER A 122 -9.35 20.11 -0.79
N PRO A 123 -8.65 20.52 -1.87
CA PRO A 123 -8.93 20.04 -3.22
C PRO A 123 -8.70 18.54 -3.44
N ARG A 124 -7.92 17.87 -2.60
CA ARG A 124 -7.55 16.45 -2.79
C ARG A 124 -8.14 15.49 -1.76
N VAL A 125 -8.62 16.02 -0.64
CA VAL A 125 -9.19 15.25 0.45
C VAL A 125 -10.64 15.68 0.63
N SER A 126 -11.57 14.81 0.25
CA SER A 126 -13.01 15.06 0.27
C SER A 126 -13.72 14.26 1.37
N GLY A 127 -14.97 14.60 1.68
CA GLY A 127 -15.79 13.92 2.69
C GLY A 127 -15.76 14.59 4.06
N VAL A 128 -16.25 13.89 5.08
CA VAL A 128 -16.36 14.39 6.46
C VAL A 128 -15.13 14.00 7.26
N LEU A 129 -14.64 14.89 8.13
CA LEU A 129 -13.61 14.58 9.11
C LEU A 129 -14.27 13.88 10.31
N THR A 130 -14.27 12.55 10.29
CA THR A 130 -14.70 11.74 11.44
C THR A 130 -13.55 11.57 12.44
N PRO A 131 -13.82 11.17 13.70
CA PRO A 131 -12.77 10.88 14.67
C PRO A 131 -11.75 9.84 14.19
N GLU A 132 -12.21 8.78 13.52
CA GLU A 132 -11.36 7.70 12.99
C GLU A 132 -10.41 8.24 11.91
N ARG A 133 -10.93 9.08 11.03
CA ARG A 133 -10.15 9.73 9.98
C ARG A 133 -9.12 10.70 10.54
N GLN A 134 -9.47 11.43 11.60
CA GLN A 134 -8.53 12.31 12.30
C GLN A 134 -7.39 11.50 12.95
N VAL A 135 -7.72 10.39 13.62
CA VAL A 135 -6.72 9.46 14.17
C VAL A 135 -5.81 8.92 13.06
N ALA A 136 -6.36 8.61 11.89
CA ALA A 136 -5.56 8.11 10.78
C ALA A 136 -4.57 9.11 10.19
N ILE A 137 -5.01 10.36 10.03
CA ILE A 137 -4.13 11.45 9.61
C ILE A 137 -3.00 11.65 10.63
N GLN A 138 -3.31 11.59 11.93
CA GLN A 138 -2.30 11.68 12.99
C GLN A 138 -1.31 10.50 12.96
N ALA A 139 -1.80 9.27 12.79
CA ALA A 139 -0.96 8.08 12.69
C ALA A 139 0.00 8.14 11.50
N LEU A 140 -0.45 8.65 10.34
CA LEU A 140 0.42 8.90 9.19
C LEU A 140 1.46 9.98 9.47
N ALA A 141 1.05 11.07 10.15
CA ALA A 141 1.95 12.15 10.58
C ALA A 141 3.08 11.60 11.46
N GLU A 142 2.74 10.73 12.40
CA GLU A 142 3.69 10.10 13.32
C GLU A 142 4.64 9.16 12.57
N LYS A 143 4.08 8.23 11.76
CA LYS A 143 4.87 7.25 10.99
C LYS A 143 5.85 7.92 10.03
N CYS A 144 5.41 8.95 9.30
CA CYS A 144 6.25 9.69 8.35
C CYS A 144 6.89 10.96 8.95
N GLY A 145 6.79 11.20 10.26
CA GLY A 145 7.15 12.47 10.88
C GLY A 145 8.60 12.90 10.62
N GLY A 146 9.54 11.96 10.62
CA GLY A 146 10.93 12.24 10.28
C GLY A 146 11.12 12.75 8.84
N PHE A 147 10.36 12.24 7.87
CA PHE A 147 10.37 12.72 6.49
C PHE A 147 9.74 14.11 6.37
N LEU A 148 8.60 14.33 7.04
CA LEU A 148 7.91 15.62 7.06
C LEU A 148 8.80 16.73 7.65
N LEU A 149 9.55 16.42 8.71
CA LEU A 149 10.47 17.36 9.36
C LEU A 149 11.78 17.57 8.60
N ALA A 150 12.34 16.51 7.99
CA ALA A 150 13.57 16.62 7.21
C ALA A 150 13.39 17.48 5.94
N GLY A 151 12.17 17.52 5.41
CA GLY A 151 11.81 18.26 4.23
C GLY A 151 12.16 17.53 2.93
N LYS A 152 11.70 18.11 1.81
CA LYS A 152 11.74 17.49 0.48
C LYS A 152 13.17 17.16 0.02
N ALA A 153 14.12 18.06 0.23
CA ALA A 153 15.50 17.90 -0.25
C ALA A 153 16.21 16.71 0.42
N LYS A 154 16.17 16.63 1.76
CA LYS A 154 16.77 15.53 2.52
C LYS A 154 16.07 14.21 2.27
N THR A 155 14.74 14.22 2.11
CA THR A 155 14.00 13.01 1.75
C THR A 155 14.43 12.49 0.38
N LEU A 156 14.55 13.37 -0.62
CA LEU A 156 14.99 12.98 -1.95
C LEU A 156 16.43 12.44 -1.96
N GLU A 157 17.32 13.01 -1.14
CA GLU A 157 18.67 12.49 -0.93
C GLU A 157 18.65 11.07 -0.37
N LEU A 158 17.84 10.81 0.66
CA LEU A 158 17.68 9.47 1.24
C LEU A 158 17.12 8.46 0.23
N VAL A 159 16.08 8.83 -0.54
CA VAL A 159 15.52 7.97 -1.61
C VAL A 159 16.60 7.59 -2.64
N ARG A 160 17.43 8.56 -3.06
CA ARG A 160 18.52 8.31 -4.01
C ARG A 160 19.62 7.43 -3.42
N ALA A 161 19.97 7.65 -2.14
CA ALA A 161 20.95 6.83 -1.44
C ALA A 161 20.48 5.36 -1.34
N LEU A 162 19.19 5.15 -1.05
CA LEU A 162 18.58 3.81 -1.01
C LEU A 162 18.55 3.16 -2.39
N ASP A 163 18.13 3.86 -3.45
CA ASP A 163 18.17 3.36 -4.83
C ASP A 163 19.60 2.97 -5.26
N HIS A 164 20.59 3.79 -4.91
CA HIS A 164 22.00 3.47 -5.15
C HIS A 164 22.46 2.22 -4.37
N ARG A 165 22.08 2.11 -3.10
CA ARG A 165 22.39 0.95 -2.26
C ARG A 165 21.76 -0.34 -2.80
N GLN A 166 20.51 -0.28 -3.26
CA GLN A 166 19.87 -1.42 -3.93
C GLN A 166 20.69 -1.88 -5.13
N LYS A 167 21.12 -0.96 -5.99
CA LYS A 167 21.96 -1.27 -7.17
C LYS A 167 23.29 -1.92 -6.78
N GLN A 168 23.91 -1.49 -5.69
CA GLN A 168 25.14 -2.12 -5.18
C GLN A 168 24.94 -3.56 -4.71
N LEU A 169 23.74 -3.89 -4.20
CA LEU A 169 23.36 -5.24 -3.79
C LEU A 169 22.83 -6.10 -4.95
N GLY A 170 22.90 -5.61 -6.20
CA GLY A 170 22.45 -6.31 -7.40
C GLY A 170 21.22 -5.69 -8.07
N GLY A 171 20.58 -4.69 -7.47
CA GLY A 171 19.50 -3.89 -8.06
C GLY A 171 18.28 -4.70 -8.51
N SER A 172 18.09 -5.83 -7.87
CA SER A 172 17.56 -7.05 -8.44
C SER A 172 16.04 -7.11 -8.26
N LEU A 173 15.58 -6.67 -7.09
CA LEU A 173 14.16 -6.48 -6.77
C LEU A 173 13.58 -5.28 -7.49
N SER A 174 14.22 -4.11 -7.41
CA SER A 174 13.71 -2.89 -8.07
C SER A 174 13.68 -2.99 -9.59
N ALA A 175 14.59 -3.76 -10.20
CA ALA A 175 14.52 -4.08 -11.62
C ALA A 175 13.37 -5.05 -11.94
N ALA A 176 13.16 -6.06 -11.10
CA ALA A 176 12.04 -6.99 -11.26
C ALA A 176 10.69 -6.28 -11.14
N GLU A 177 10.52 -5.38 -10.17
CA GLU A 177 9.28 -4.60 -10.03
C GLU A 177 8.95 -3.81 -11.29
N LYS A 178 9.93 -3.09 -11.84
CA LYS A 178 9.76 -2.33 -13.09
C LYS A 178 9.46 -3.21 -14.30
N SER A 179 9.78 -4.50 -14.22
CA SER A 179 9.60 -5.46 -15.31
C SER A 179 8.26 -6.18 -15.25
N ILE A 180 7.46 -6.02 -14.18
CA ILE A 180 6.12 -6.60 -14.09
C ILE A 180 5.20 -6.02 -15.17
N ASP A 181 5.38 -4.73 -15.51
CA ASP A 181 4.62 -4.06 -16.58
C ASP A 181 4.96 -4.56 -18.00
N ILE A 182 5.90 -5.52 -18.13
CA ILE A 182 6.36 -6.07 -19.40
C ILE A 182 5.93 -7.56 -19.48
N PRO A 183 4.89 -7.89 -20.27
CA PRO A 183 4.27 -9.23 -20.27
C PRO A 183 5.24 -10.39 -20.53
N ALA A 184 6.23 -10.21 -21.40
CA ALA A 184 7.17 -11.26 -21.79
C ALA A 184 8.22 -11.60 -20.70
N SER A 185 8.51 -10.69 -19.78
CA SER A 185 9.46 -10.89 -18.67
C SER A 185 8.77 -11.16 -17.32
N ALA A 186 7.45 -11.07 -17.28
CA ALA A 186 6.66 -11.09 -16.05
C ALA A 186 6.84 -12.37 -15.22
N PRO A 187 6.89 -13.61 -15.77
CA PRO A 187 6.99 -14.81 -14.94
C PRO A 187 8.27 -14.90 -14.10
N ALA A 188 9.43 -14.60 -14.70
CA ALA A 188 10.70 -14.64 -13.99
C ALA A 188 10.84 -13.49 -12.99
N ALA A 189 10.36 -12.29 -13.36
CA ALA A 189 10.34 -11.13 -12.47
C ALA A 189 9.43 -11.37 -11.25
N VAL A 190 8.20 -11.84 -11.48
CA VAL A 190 7.24 -12.17 -10.41
C VAL A 190 7.78 -13.28 -9.51
N THR A 191 8.33 -14.36 -10.07
CA THR A 191 8.94 -15.42 -9.26
C THR A 191 10.05 -14.87 -8.36
N ARG A 192 10.93 -14.02 -8.90
CA ARG A 192 12.00 -13.40 -8.11
C ARG A 192 11.46 -12.55 -6.96
N LEU A 193 10.43 -11.75 -7.22
CA LEU A 193 9.80 -10.88 -6.23
C LEU A 193 9.12 -11.67 -5.11
N LEU A 194 8.38 -12.73 -5.46
CA LEU A 194 7.72 -13.62 -4.51
C LEU A 194 8.71 -14.36 -3.60
N LEU A 195 9.92 -14.66 -4.09
CA LEU A 195 10.95 -15.37 -3.32
C LEU A 195 12.00 -14.45 -2.68
N SER A 196 11.77 -13.14 -2.71
CA SER A 196 12.74 -12.12 -2.27
C SER A 196 12.93 -12.01 -0.76
N GLY A 197 11.94 -12.48 0.02
CA GLY A 197 11.89 -12.26 1.47
C GLY A 197 11.58 -10.80 1.89
N SER A 198 11.35 -9.88 0.96
CA SER A 198 10.82 -8.54 1.24
C SER A 198 9.30 -8.56 1.11
N PRO A 199 8.54 -8.20 2.17
CA PRO A 199 7.08 -8.13 2.09
C PRO A 199 6.54 -7.23 0.97
N SER A 200 7.18 -6.08 0.72
CA SER A 200 6.79 -5.15 -0.34
C SER A 200 7.09 -5.69 -1.74
N ALA A 201 8.25 -6.33 -1.91
CA ALA A 201 8.57 -7.00 -3.18
C ALA A 201 7.63 -8.18 -3.43
N VAL A 202 7.32 -8.98 -2.40
CA VAL A 202 6.32 -10.06 -2.49
C VAL A 202 4.96 -9.51 -2.90
N GLU A 203 4.50 -8.41 -2.30
CA GLU A 203 3.27 -7.72 -2.71
C GLU A 203 3.31 -7.33 -4.20
N ALA A 204 4.39 -6.70 -4.66
CA ALA A 204 4.54 -6.33 -6.07
C ALA A 204 4.47 -7.57 -6.99
N GLY A 205 5.13 -8.66 -6.61
CA GLY A 205 5.05 -9.94 -7.31
C GLY A 205 3.62 -10.49 -7.36
N LEU A 206 2.90 -10.43 -6.24
CA LEU A 206 1.50 -10.86 -6.14
C LEU A 206 0.56 -9.99 -6.98
N ALA A 207 0.83 -8.69 -7.13
CA ALA A 207 0.04 -7.81 -7.99
C ALA A 207 0.15 -8.18 -9.48
N GLY A 208 1.30 -8.71 -9.93
CA GLY A 208 1.48 -9.22 -11.30
C GLY A 208 0.96 -10.64 -11.53
N LEU A 209 0.65 -11.37 -10.44
CA LEU A 209 0.27 -12.78 -10.51
C LEU A 209 -1.03 -13.07 -11.28
N PRO A 210 -2.12 -12.28 -11.14
CA PRO A 210 -3.39 -12.57 -11.81
C PRO A 210 -3.29 -12.58 -13.33
N GLU A 211 -2.51 -11.66 -13.92
CA GLU A 211 -2.33 -11.61 -15.36
C GLU A 211 -1.52 -12.81 -15.87
N ILE A 212 -0.42 -13.17 -15.19
CA ILE A 212 0.40 -14.34 -15.52
C ILE A 212 -0.44 -15.62 -15.42
N TRP A 213 -1.23 -15.73 -14.36
CA TRP A 213 -2.14 -16.85 -14.15
C TRP A 213 -3.20 -16.93 -15.26
N ALA A 214 -3.85 -15.81 -15.59
CA ALA A 214 -4.85 -15.76 -16.65
C ALA A 214 -4.26 -16.19 -18.00
N GLN A 215 -3.06 -15.72 -18.32
CA GLN A 215 -2.34 -16.12 -19.54
C GLN A 215 -2.02 -17.62 -19.55
N ALA A 216 -1.49 -18.17 -18.45
CA ALA A 216 -1.17 -19.60 -18.32
C ALA A 216 -2.40 -20.49 -18.52
N HIS A 217 -3.56 -20.04 -18.05
CA HIS A 217 -4.83 -20.76 -18.15
C HIS A 217 -5.69 -20.39 -19.36
N LYS A 218 -5.22 -19.49 -20.25
CA LYS A 218 -5.97 -18.98 -21.41
C LYS A 218 -7.33 -18.38 -21.02
N ILE A 219 -7.36 -17.67 -19.91
CA ILE A 219 -8.54 -16.98 -19.37
C ILE A 219 -8.53 -15.53 -19.86
N ALA A 220 -9.69 -15.02 -20.28
CA ALA A 220 -9.82 -13.62 -20.68
C ALA A 220 -9.61 -12.69 -19.47
N PRO A 221 -8.96 -11.51 -19.64
CA PRO A 221 -8.73 -10.59 -18.52
C PRO A 221 -10.01 -10.12 -17.80
N SER A 222 -11.16 -10.13 -18.48
CA SER A 222 -12.45 -9.74 -17.93
C SER A 222 -13.20 -10.88 -17.22
N ASP A 223 -12.61 -12.08 -17.12
CA ASP A 223 -13.25 -13.21 -16.47
C ASP A 223 -13.27 -12.99 -14.94
N PRO A 224 -14.41 -13.21 -14.24
CA PRO A 224 -14.51 -13.01 -12.79
C PRO A 224 -13.47 -13.78 -11.97
N ARG A 225 -12.93 -14.88 -12.50
CA ARG A 225 -11.86 -15.64 -11.83
C ARG A 225 -10.56 -14.85 -11.71
N VAL A 226 -10.28 -13.92 -12.63
CA VAL A 226 -9.10 -13.04 -12.56
C VAL A 226 -9.24 -12.05 -11.40
N GLU A 227 -10.45 -11.53 -11.19
CA GLU A 227 -10.76 -10.68 -10.03
C GLU A 227 -10.60 -11.45 -8.72
N GLN A 228 -11.14 -12.67 -8.63
CA GLN A 228 -10.96 -13.55 -7.47
C GLN A 228 -9.48 -13.86 -7.20
N MET A 229 -8.69 -14.14 -8.24
CA MET A 229 -7.25 -14.35 -8.15
C MET A 229 -6.52 -13.09 -7.64
N SER A 230 -6.94 -11.90 -8.08
CA SER A 230 -6.40 -10.62 -7.64
C SER A 230 -6.67 -10.38 -6.14
N MET A 231 -7.90 -10.62 -5.71
CA MET A 231 -8.30 -10.50 -4.30
C MET A 231 -7.55 -11.53 -3.43
N ALA A 232 -7.48 -12.78 -3.87
CA ALA A 232 -6.74 -13.83 -3.17
C ALA A 232 -5.25 -13.49 -3.05
N SER A 233 -4.64 -12.92 -4.09
CA SER A 233 -3.24 -12.47 -4.10
C SER A 233 -3.01 -11.34 -3.10
N LEU A 234 -3.92 -10.37 -3.01
CA LEU A 234 -3.81 -9.30 -2.00
C LEU A 234 -3.86 -9.85 -0.57
N LEU A 235 -4.78 -10.78 -0.29
CA LEU A 235 -4.89 -11.41 1.02
C LEU A 235 -3.67 -12.28 1.35
N ALA A 236 -3.12 -12.97 0.36
CA ALA A 236 -1.93 -13.78 0.52
C ALA A 236 -0.73 -12.91 0.92
N ALA A 237 -0.63 -11.68 0.39
CA ALA A 237 0.43 -10.74 0.77
C ALA A 237 0.46 -10.49 2.30
N CYS A 238 -0.72 -10.43 2.92
CA CYS A 238 -0.86 -10.26 4.37
C CYS A 238 -0.25 -11.45 5.14
N ASN A 239 -0.59 -12.68 4.72
CA ASN A 239 -0.03 -13.90 5.32
C ASN A 239 1.47 -14.08 5.03
N LEU A 240 1.96 -13.42 3.97
CA LEU A 240 3.36 -13.43 3.54
C LEU A 240 4.18 -12.25 4.12
N GLY A 241 3.65 -11.58 5.15
CA GLY A 241 4.40 -10.64 5.98
C GLY A 241 4.10 -9.16 5.71
N LYS A 242 3.20 -8.84 4.77
CA LYS A 242 2.69 -7.47 4.67
C LYS A 242 1.77 -7.19 5.86
N ASP A 243 2.01 -6.11 6.58
CA ASP A 243 1.05 -5.66 7.60
C ASP A 243 -0.20 -5.10 6.90
N CYS A 244 -1.31 -5.81 7.03
CA CYS A 244 -2.63 -5.45 6.52
C CYS A 244 -3.59 -5.05 7.63
N GLY A 245 -3.11 -4.89 8.87
CA GLY A 245 -3.94 -4.46 9.98
C GLY A 245 -4.39 -3.01 9.83
N ALA A 246 -5.38 -2.62 10.64
CA ALA A 246 -5.88 -1.25 10.68
C ALA A 246 -4.77 -0.21 10.94
N GLY A 247 -3.69 -0.58 11.65
CA GLY A 247 -2.53 0.27 11.93
C GLY A 247 -1.49 0.37 10.80
N SER A 248 -1.65 -0.37 9.71
CA SER A 248 -0.72 -0.35 8.57
C SER A 248 -0.71 1.00 7.86
N TYR A 249 0.41 1.36 7.22
CA TYR A 249 0.48 2.61 6.46
C TYR A 249 -0.60 2.69 5.38
N SER A 250 -0.82 1.61 4.62
CA SER A 250 -1.83 1.57 3.57
C SER A 250 -3.26 1.75 4.10
N ALA A 251 -3.63 1.10 5.22
CA ALA A 251 -4.96 1.24 5.81
C ALA A 251 -5.19 2.66 6.34
N GLN A 252 -4.18 3.24 7.01
CA GLN A 252 -4.25 4.60 7.51
C GLN A 252 -4.34 5.62 6.36
N LEU A 253 -3.61 5.40 5.25
CA LEU A 253 -3.70 6.22 4.05
C LEU A 253 -5.09 6.16 3.41
N LEU A 254 -5.67 4.96 3.28
CA LEU A 254 -7.01 4.78 2.72
C LEU A 254 -8.08 5.49 3.58
N CYS A 255 -8.04 5.30 4.91
CA CYS A 255 -8.92 5.99 5.84
C CYS A 255 -8.76 7.51 5.76
N ALA A 256 -7.51 8.02 5.73
CA ALA A 256 -7.25 9.45 5.60
C ALA A 256 -7.77 10.02 4.26
N MET A 257 -7.60 9.31 3.15
CA MET A 257 -7.99 9.77 1.81
C MET A 257 -9.49 9.66 1.54
N GLN A 258 -10.08 8.52 1.84
CA GLN A 258 -11.42 8.13 1.38
C GLN A 258 -12.44 8.09 2.53
N GLY A 259 -12.00 8.14 3.79
CA GLY A 259 -12.87 7.98 4.95
C GLY A 259 -13.27 6.53 5.24
N ASP A 260 -12.74 5.56 4.49
CA ASP A 260 -12.93 4.14 4.79
C ASP A 260 -11.97 3.70 5.90
N CYS A 261 -12.47 3.71 7.13
CA CYS A 261 -11.72 3.40 8.34
C CYS A 261 -12.13 2.05 8.96
N SER A 262 -12.84 1.21 8.21
CA SER A 262 -13.50 -0.02 8.68
C SER A 262 -12.56 -1.19 9.05
N GLY A 263 -11.25 -0.95 9.12
CA GLY A 263 -10.31 -1.87 9.78
C GLY A 263 -9.52 -2.81 8.87
N GLY A 264 -9.65 -2.70 7.55
CA GLY A 264 -8.77 -3.38 6.59
C GLY A 264 -9.43 -3.62 5.25
N LEU A 265 -8.64 -3.65 4.16
CA LEU A 265 -9.10 -3.83 2.78
C LEU A 265 -10.04 -5.04 2.59
N TRP A 266 -9.86 -6.11 3.37
CA TRP A 266 -10.67 -7.32 3.28
C TRP A 266 -12.11 -7.13 3.74
N HIS A 267 -12.33 -6.38 4.83
CA HIS A 267 -13.65 -6.30 5.47
C HIS A 267 -14.68 -5.66 4.54
N HIS A 268 -14.28 -4.59 3.86
CA HIS A 268 -15.12 -3.90 2.88
C HIS A 268 -15.55 -4.81 1.73
N TRP A 269 -14.63 -5.66 1.25
CA TRP A 269 -14.92 -6.58 0.16
C TRP A 269 -15.79 -7.75 0.58
N SER A 270 -15.48 -8.38 1.72
CA SER A 270 -16.20 -9.57 2.19
C SER A 270 -17.68 -9.31 2.44
N ASP A 271 -18.05 -8.10 2.89
CA ASP A 271 -19.44 -7.75 3.19
C ASP A 271 -20.34 -7.70 1.95
N SER A 272 -19.75 -7.56 0.76
CA SER A 272 -20.45 -7.49 -0.52
C SER A 272 -20.46 -8.80 -1.31
N MET A 273 -19.80 -9.85 -0.82
CA MET A 273 -19.60 -11.11 -1.55
C MET A 273 -20.52 -12.22 -1.06
N ALA A 274 -20.87 -13.13 -1.97
CA ALA A 274 -21.58 -14.34 -1.61
C ALA A 274 -20.64 -15.32 -0.85
N PRO A 275 -21.16 -16.12 0.10
CA PRO A 275 -20.32 -17.03 0.92
C PRO A 275 -19.45 -18.00 0.12
N ASP A 276 -19.94 -18.48 -1.02
CA ASP A 276 -19.21 -19.37 -1.93
C ASP A 276 -18.03 -18.66 -2.62
N GLN A 277 -18.19 -17.38 -2.97
CA GLN A 277 -17.10 -16.56 -3.50
C GLN A 277 -16.01 -16.35 -2.46
N ILE A 278 -16.40 -16.06 -1.21
CA ILE A 278 -15.47 -15.91 -0.08
C ILE A 278 -14.68 -17.22 0.12
N GLN A 279 -15.35 -18.37 0.07
CA GLN A 279 -14.70 -19.67 0.18
C GLN A 279 -13.69 -19.89 -0.96
N GLY A 280 -14.05 -19.60 -2.21
CA GLY A 280 -13.16 -19.72 -3.36
C GLY A 280 -11.91 -18.83 -3.24
N ILE A 281 -12.08 -17.57 -2.82
CA ILE A 281 -10.98 -16.64 -2.59
C ILE A 281 -10.04 -17.15 -1.49
N ASN A 282 -10.58 -17.67 -0.39
CA ASN A 282 -9.76 -18.22 0.71
C ASN A 282 -8.95 -19.45 0.28
N GLN A 283 -9.52 -20.34 -0.53
CA GLN A 283 -8.81 -21.49 -1.08
C GLN A 283 -7.67 -21.05 -2.01
N LEU A 284 -7.93 -20.09 -2.90
CA LEU A 284 -6.89 -19.53 -3.78
C LEU A 284 -5.78 -18.85 -2.96
N ARG A 285 -6.13 -18.09 -1.93
CA ARG A 285 -5.19 -17.42 -1.02
C ARG A 285 -4.24 -18.44 -0.38
N GLU A 286 -4.78 -19.53 0.16
CA GLU A 286 -4.00 -20.60 0.80
C GLU A 286 -3.09 -21.32 -0.19
N ALA A 287 -3.58 -21.57 -1.41
CA ALA A 287 -2.78 -22.17 -2.48
C ALA A 287 -1.62 -21.25 -2.90
N ILE A 288 -1.87 -19.95 -3.05
CA ILE A 288 -0.83 -18.95 -3.36
C ILE A 288 0.21 -18.90 -2.24
N GLU A 289 -0.23 -18.81 -0.99
CA GLU A 289 0.65 -18.79 0.18
C GLU A 289 1.56 -20.02 0.24
N SER A 290 0.97 -21.22 0.05
CA SER A 290 1.70 -22.49 -0.01
C SER A 290 2.74 -22.48 -1.14
N ALA A 291 2.33 -22.07 -2.35
CA ALA A 291 3.19 -22.03 -3.52
C ALA A 291 4.39 -21.09 -3.32
N VAL A 292 4.16 -19.89 -2.77
CA VAL A 292 5.23 -18.92 -2.48
C VAL A 292 6.17 -19.44 -1.40
N LYS A 293 5.66 -19.98 -0.29
CA LYS A 293 6.48 -20.55 0.79
C LYS A 293 7.30 -21.75 0.34
N ALA A 294 6.74 -22.58 -0.56
CA ALA A 294 7.41 -23.74 -1.13
C ALA A 294 8.40 -23.38 -2.25
N GLY A 295 8.34 -22.16 -2.80
CA GLY A 295 9.12 -21.78 -3.98
C GLY A 295 8.66 -22.46 -5.27
N ASP A 296 7.41 -22.91 -5.32
CA ASP A 296 6.86 -23.73 -6.40
C ASP A 296 5.51 -23.18 -6.88
N LEU A 297 5.56 -22.23 -7.82
CA LEU A 297 4.38 -21.62 -8.43
C LEU A 297 3.61 -22.57 -9.36
N SER A 298 4.16 -23.75 -9.67
CA SER A 298 3.44 -24.73 -10.48
C SER A 298 2.22 -25.30 -9.75
N GLN A 299 2.20 -25.23 -8.41
CA GLN A 299 1.05 -25.59 -7.56
C GLN A 299 -0.21 -24.77 -7.88
N ILE A 300 -0.04 -23.56 -8.40
CA ILE A 300 -1.13 -22.67 -8.84
C ILE A 300 -1.20 -22.56 -10.38
N GLY A 301 -0.61 -23.51 -11.10
CA GLY A 301 -0.67 -23.57 -12.56
C GLY A 301 0.31 -22.65 -13.29
N ILE A 302 1.25 -22.01 -12.59
CA ILE A 302 2.25 -21.13 -13.18
C ILE A 302 3.56 -21.88 -13.31
N VAL A 303 3.85 -22.36 -14.52
CA VAL A 303 5.10 -23.04 -14.83
C VAL A 303 6.10 -22.01 -15.35
N ALA A 304 7.23 -21.85 -14.67
CA ALA A 304 8.32 -21.03 -15.20
C ALA A 304 8.70 -21.56 -16.59
N PRO A 305 8.87 -20.69 -17.61
CA PRO A 305 9.39 -21.13 -18.90
C PRO A 305 10.71 -21.85 -18.63
N ARG A 306 10.80 -23.14 -18.96
CA ARG A 306 12.03 -23.91 -18.81
C ARG A 306 13.12 -23.12 -19.48
N GLY A 307 14.07 -22.60 -18.70
CA GLY A 307 15.21 -21.88 -19.25
C GLY A 307 15.83 -22.78 -20.29
N THR A 308 15.83 -22.34 -21.55
CA THR A 308 16.68 -22.94 -22.56
C THR A 308 18.09 -22.75 -22.04
N GLY A 309 18.69 -23.84 -21.54
CA GLY A 309 20.02 -23.83 -20.95
C GLY A 309 20.98 -23.04 -21.84
N SER A 310 21.58 -22.01 -21.25
CA SER A 310 22.71 -21.29 -21.85
C SER A 310 23.98 -22.09 -21.63
#